data_AF-A0A926A536-F1
#
_entry.id   AF-A0A926A536-F1
#
_cell.length_a   1.000
_cell.length_b   1.000
_cell.length_c   1.000
_cell.angle_alpha   90.00
_cell.angle_beta   90.00
_cell.angle_gamma   90.00
#
_symmetry.space_group_name_H-M   'P 1'
#
loop_
_entity.id
_entity.type
_entity.pdbx_description
1 polymer ?
#
loop_
_entity_poly.entity_id
_entity_poly.type
_entity_poly.pdbx_seq_one_letter_code
_entity_poly.pdbx_strand_id
1 'polypeptide(L)'
;MHDDSALVEARIARFVRERLTPAVYRERTPLDVAAWVVPGEPVSFDEAVAARFAPMEQGTAWGRPWGTVWFHLTGSVPPGWDRAEVLVDLGFSDAQPGFQAEGLVHAADGTVVSGIEPYRRHVAVPGPSVDLYVEAAANPDLSGGWRFAPTPLGDPATAGDAPLYLLGAVELANLDVRVWELAQDVRTLRGLLGELPRDTPRWAQVLRALELVVDLVDPSDVAGCAAEARAVLAPTLDSPAHASAHRVHAVGHAHLDSAWLWPVRETVRKVGRTVANVLSLMDADDGFAFAMSSAQQFAWLAEHQPALFARLRERVRQGRFTPVGGMWVESDTNLPGGEALARQFVVGGRWFRENMGVECEEVWLPDSFGYSGNLPQIMTAAGARWFLTQKLSWNETNTIPHHTFDWEGIDGTRIFTHFPPVDTYGAELSGAELARASRRFAEKGRANTSLVPFGWSDGGGGPTREMLAAAARTADLEGSPKV
;
A
#
# COMPACT_ATOMS: atom_id res chain seq x y z
N MET A 1 -23.36 -22.12 -31.59
CA MET A 1 -22.02 -21.80 -31.06
C MET A 1 -22.00 -22.32 -29.63
N HIS A 2 -21.06 -23.18 -29.26
CA HIS A 2 -20.95 -23.66 -27.89
C HIS A 2 -20.34 -22.57 -27.04
N ASP A 3 -20.93 -22.28 -25.87
CA ASP A 3 -20.33 -21.39 -24.87
C ASP A 3 -19.18 -22.15 -24.17
N ASP A 4 -17.96 -21.76 -24.47
CA ASP A 4 -16.70 -22.29 -23.93
C ASP A 4 -16.09 -21.35 -22.87
N SER A 5 -16.76 -20.25 -22.51
CA SER A 5 -16.17 -19.19 -21.70
C SER A 5 -15.60 -19.66 -20.36
N ALA A 6 -16.32 -20.54 -19.66
CA ALA A 6 -15.86 -21.10 -18.39
C ALA A 6 -14.55 -21.90 -18.54
N LEU A 7 -14.37 -22.61 -19.66
CA LEU A 7 -13.14 -23.34 -19.94
C LEU A 7 -11.99 -22.38 -20.21
N VAL A 8 -12.24 -21.32 -20.97
CA VAL A 8 -11.24 -20.28 -21.28
C VAL A 8 -10.79 -19.56 -20.01
N GLU A 9 -11.73 -19.12 -19.16
CA GLU A 9 -11.44 -18.49 -17.88
C GLU A 9 -10.57 -19.40 -16.98
N ALA A 10 -10.87 -20.70 -16.92
CA ALA A 10 -10.08 -21.67 -16.17
C ALA A 10 -8.66 -21.86 -16.75
N ARG A 11 -8.51 -21.87 -18.08
CA ARG A 11 -7.20 -21.92 -18.75
C ARG A 11 -6.35 -20.69 -18.44
N ILE A 12 -6.95 -19.49 -18.49
CA ILE A 12 -6.29 -18.22 -18.14
C ILE A 12 -5.83 -18.24 -16.67
N ALA A 13 -6.72 -18.64 -15.75
CA ALA A 13 -6.38 -18.70 -14.33
C ALA A 13 -5.21 -19.66 -14.06
N ARG A 14 -5.20 -20.82 -14.72
CA ARG A 14 -4.10 -21.78 -14.64
C ARG A 14 -2.80 -21.22 -15.21
N PHE A 15 -2.84 -20.61 -16.40
CA PHE A 15 -1.68 -19.99 -17.03
C PHE A 15 -1.04 -18.92 -16.12
N VAL A 16 -1.85 -18.03 -15.55
CA VAL A 16 -1.35 -16.98 -14.66
C VAL A 16 -0.63 -17.56 -13.44
N ARG A 17 -1.24 -18.55 -12.79
CA ARG A 17 -0.69 -19.17 -11.57
C ARG A 17 0.56 -20.00 -11.84
N GLU A 18 0.54 -20.82 -12.89
CA GLU A 18 1.54 -21.87 -13.10
C GLU A 18 2.67 -21.48 -14.05
N ARG A 19 2.47 -20.45 -14.89
CA ARG A 19 3.43 -20.04 -15.92
C ARG A 19 3.82 -18.58 -15.81
N LEU A 20 2.86 -17.66 -15.88
CA LEU A 20 3.17 -16.22 -15.97
C LEU A 20 3.79 -15.66 -14.67
N THR A 21 3.14 -15.89 -13.53
CA THR A 21 3.61 -15.35 -12.24
C THR A 21 4.98 -15.92 -11.83
N PRO A 22 5.24 -17.24 -11.94
CA PRO A 22 6.56 -17.79 -11.65
C PRO A 22 7.67 -17.26 -12.55
N ALA A 23 7.36 -16.91 -13.81
CA ALA A 23 8.32 -16.43 -14.80
C ALA A 23 8.74 -14.96 -14.64
N VAL A 24 8.11 -14.20 -13.72
CA VAL A 24 8.46 -12.78 -13.47
C VAL A 24 9.94 -12.62 -13.09
N TYR A 25 10.50 -13.57 -12.35
CA TYR A 25 11.93 -13.62 -12.03
C TYR A 25 12.57 -14.80 -12.76
N ARG A 26 13.45 -14.52 -13.73
CA ARG A 26 14.07 -15.55 -14.60
C ARG A 26 15.10 -16.39 -13.86
N GLU A 27 15.95 -15.70 -13.10
CA GLU A 27 17.11 -16.27 -12.44
C GLU A 27 17.12 -15.81 -11.00
N ARG A 28 17.57 -16.71 -10.11
CA ARG A 28 17.69 -16.43 -8.68
C ARG A 28 18.98 -17.04 -8.14
N THR A 29 19.57 -16.39 -7.17
CA THR A 29 20.76 -16.86 -6.48
C THR A 29 20.62 -16.55 -5.00
N PRO A 30 20.81 -17.53 -4.09
CA PRO A 30 20.80 -17.27 -2.66
C PRO A 30 21.80 -16.19 -2.27
N LEU A 31 21.44 -15.35 -1.30
CA LEU A 31 22.38 -14.43 -0.65
C LEU A 31 22.97 -15.08 0.60
N ASP A 32 24.15 -14.62 0.99
CA ASP A 32 24.68 -14.92 2.32
C ASP A 32 23.87 -14.12 3.34
N VAL A 33 23.31 -14.83 4.32
CA VAL A 33 22.51 -14.24 5.39
C VAL A 33 23.20 -14.48 6.72
N ALA A 34 23.44 -13.39 7.45
CA ALA A 34 23.81 -13.44 8.85
C ALA A 34 22.76 -12.69 9.68
N ALA A 35 22.57 -13.08 10.93
CA ALA A 35 21.57 -12.49 11.81
C ALA A 35 22.18 -12.13 13.17
N TRP A 36 21.64 -11.09 13.77
CA TRP A 36 21.87 -10.71 15.16
C TRP A 36 20.53 -10.45 15.86
N VAL A 37 20.29 -11.17 16.95
CA VAL A 37 19.08 -11.03 17.77
C VAL A 37 19.29 -9.94 18.80
N VAL A 38 18.43 -8.92 18.76
CA VAL A 38 18.48 -7.81 19.73
C VAL A 38 17.97 -8.31 21.10
N PRO A 39 18.76 -8.20 22.19
CA PRO A 39 18.38 -8.73 23.49
C PRO A 39 17.14 -8.07 24.14
N GLY A 40 16.72 -6.90 23.66
CA GLY A 40 15.64 -6.11 24.26
C GLY A 40 14.86 -5.31 23.21
N GLU A 41 14.71 -4.01 23.48
CA GLU A 41 14.04 -3.06 22.59
C GLU A 41 14.84 -2.81 21.31
N PRO A 42 14.19 -2.35 20.22
CA PRO A 42 14.88 -1.99 18.98
C PRO A 42 16.01 -0.98 19.22
N VAL A 43 17.09 -1.13 18.47
CA VAL A 43 18.31 -0.31 18.58
C VAL A 43 18.56 0.47 17.28
N SER A 44 19.40 1.50 17.35
CA SER A 44 19.81 2.26 16.16
C SER A 44 20.64 1.41 15.19
N PHE A 45 20.71 1.86 13.93
CA PHE A 45 21.57 1.23 12.92
C PHE A 45 23.03 1.14 13.38
N ASP A 46 23.60 2.23 13.91
CA ASP A 46 25.00 2.31 14.34
C ASP A 46 25.33 1.29 15.44
N GLU A 47 24.39 1.06 16.37
CA GLU A 47 24.53 0.03 17.41
C GLU A 47 24.44 -1.37 16.81
N ALA A 48 23.49 -1.59 15.88
CA ALA A 48 23.27 -2.89 15.27
C ALA A 48 24.46 -3.36 14.43
N VAL A 49 25.02 -2.51 13.59
CA VAL A 49 26.15 -2.89 12.71
C VAL A 49 27.46 -3.12 13.48
N ALA A 50 27.56 -2.61 14.71
CA ALA A 50 28.68 -2.91 15.62
C ALA A 50 28.56 -4.28 16.30
N ALA A 51 27.40 -4.93 16.22
CA ALA A 51 27.17 -6.23 16.82
C ALA A 51 27.82 -7.38 16.03
N ARG A 52 27.86 -8.56 16.65
CA ARG A 52 28.38 -9.77 16.01
C ARG A 52 27.24 -10.57 15.40
N PHE A 53 27.16 -10.55 14.07
CA PHE A 53 26.23 -11.37 13.30
C PHE A 53 26.75 -12.80 13.18
N ALA A 54 25.81 -13.76 13.19
CA ALA A 54 26.09 -15.18 12.97
C ALA A 54 25.35 -15.66 11.70
N PRO A 55 25.94 -16.55 10.88
CA PRO A 55 25.26 -17.09 9.71
C PRO A 55 23.89 -17.69 10.07
N MET A 56 22.89 -17.47 9.22
CA MET A 56 21.54 -18.02 9.38
C MET A 56 21.07 -18.61 8.05
N GLU A 57 20.55 -19.83 8.09
CA GLU A 57 20.06 -20.52 6.90
C GLU A 57 18.55 -20.28 6.71
N GLN A 58 18.10 -20.39 5.47
CA GLN A 58 16.67 -20.48 5.16
C GLN A 58 16.01 -21.61 5.96
N GLY A 59 14.80 -21.37 6.44
CA GLY A 59 14.03 -22.29 7.28
C GLY A 59 14.38 -22.19 8.77
N THR A 60 15.36 -21.37 9.16
CA THR A 60 15.67 -21.14 10.58
C THR A 60 14.55 -20.36 11.26
N ALA A 61 14.13 -20.82 12.44
CA ALA A 61 13.16 -20.13 13.26
C ALA A 61 13.75 -18.85 13.86
N TRP A 62 13.01 -17.74 13.78
CA TRP A 62 13.47 -16.44 14.26
C TRP A 62 12.32 -15.61 14.85
N GLY A 63 12.69 -14.58 15.61
CA GLY A 63 11.77 -13.54 16.06
C GLY A 63 10.85 -13.98 17.19
N ARG A 64 11.26 -13.75 18.44
CA ARG A 64 10.32 -13.78 19.57
C ARG A 64 9.27 -12.68 19.41
N PRO A 65 8.07 -12.79 20.02
CA PRO A 65 7.04 -11.76 19.93
C PRO A 65 7.57 -10.37 20.29
N TRP A 66 7.32 -9.40 19.41
CA TRP A 66 7.75 -8.00 19.51
C TRP A 66 9.27 -7.78 19.52
N GLY A 67 10.05 -8.84 19.30
CA GLY A 67 11.50 -8.81 19.23
C GLY A 67 11.99 -8.23 17.91
N THR A 68 13.24 -7.79 17.92
CA THR A 68 13.93 -7.31 16.72
C THR A 68 15.09 -8.24 16.39
N VAL A 69 15.24 -8.57 15.11
CA VAL A 69 16.40 -9.27 14.56
C VAL A 69 16.94 -8.43 13.42
N TRP A 70 18.24 -8.15 13.45
CA TRP A 70 18.93 -7.56 12.32
C TRP A 70 19.47 -8.67 11.43
N PHE A 71 19.17 -8.61 10.13
CA PHE A 71 19.77 -9.46 9.13
C PHE A 71 20.80 -8.66 8.32
N HIS A 72 21.98 -9.23 8.10
CA HIS A 72 23.00 -8.71 7.19
C HIS A 72 23.01 -9.60 5.94
N LEU A 73 22.75 -8.98 4.79
CA LEU A 73 22.58 -9.64 3.50
C LEU A 73 23.73 -9.24 2.59
N THR A 74 24.51 -10.22 2.14
CA THR A 74 25.66 -9.97 1.26
C THR A 74 25.64 -10.87 0.02
N GLY A 75 26.17 -10.35 -1.08
CA GLY A 75 26.32 -11.12 -2.32
C GLY A 75 26.78 -10.26 -3.49
N SER A 76 26.95 -10.89 -4.66
CA SER A 76 27.34 -10.23 -5.90
C SER A 76 26.30 -10.47 -6.99
N VAL A 77 25.95 -9.42 -7.73
CA VAL A 77 25.03 -9.52 -8.87
C VAL A 77 25.72 -10.27 -10.01
N PRO A 78 25.16 -11.38 -10.50
CA PRO A 78 25.72 -12.07 -11.66
C PRO A 78 25.76 -11.16 -12.90
N PRO A 79 26.77 -11.32 -13.78
CA PRO A 79 26.86 -10.52 -15.00
C PRO A 79 25.69 -10.82 -15.95
N GLY A 80 25.22 -9.81 -16.66
CA GLY A 80 24.15 -9.94 -17.67
C GLY A 80 22.72 -9.81 -17.13
N TRP A 81 22.56 -9.47 -15.85
CA TRP A 81 21.24 -9.16 -15.29
C TRP A 81 20.81 -7.74 -15.68
N ASP A 82 19.57 -7.62 -16.16
CA ASP A 82 19.00 -6.34 -16.59
C ASP A 82 18.54 -5.51 -15.38
N ARG A 83 17.85 -6.17 -14.44
CA ARG A 83 17.31 -5.53 -13.23
C ARG A 83 17.36 -6.48 -12.04
N ALA A 84 18.38 -6.29 -11.20
CA ALA A 84 18.57 -7.07 -9.99
C ALA A 84 17.71 -6.52 -8.83
N GLU A 85 17.02 -7.43 -8.13
CA GLU A 85 16.29 -7.13 -6.90
C GLU A 85 16.66 -8.16 -5.82
N VAL A 86 16.84 -7.72 -4.58
CA VAL A 86 16.86 -8.63 -3.42
C VAL A 86 15.43 -8.96 -3.06
N LEU A 87 15.10 -10.24 -3.00
CA LEU A 87 13.85 -10.76 -2.48
C LEU A 87 14.07 -11.25 -1.04
N VAL A 88 13.29 -10.72 -0.10
CA VAL A 88 13.35 -11.09 1.31
C VAL A 88 12.00 -11.64 1.75
N ASP A 89 11.96 -12.93 2.08
CA ASP A 89 10.82 -13.55 2.76
C ASP A 89 11.13 -13.73 4.25
N LEU A 90 10.51 -12.88 5.07
CA LEU A 90 10.64 -12.94 6.53
C LEU A 90 9.81 -14.09 7.15
N GLY A 91 9.11 -14.90 6.34
CA GLY A 91 8.22 -15.96 6.81
C GLY A 91 6.77 -15.51 6.88
N PHE A 92 6.35 -14.66 5.95
CA PHE A 92 5.03 -14.03 6.00
C PHE A 92 3.89 -15.06 5.96
N SER A 93 2.85 -14.82 6.74
CA SER A 93 1.56 -15.51 6.64
C SER A 93 0.65 -14.87 5.59
N ASP A 94 -0.57 -15.40 5.44
CA ASP A 94 -1.62 -14.85 4.59
C ASP A 94 -2.27 -13.57 5.17
N ALA A 95 -1.81 -13.06 6.32
CA ALA A 95 -2.29 -11.80 6.88
C ALA A 95 -1.85 -10.59 6.02
N GLN A 96 -2.62 -9.50 6.09
CA GLN A 96 -2.31 -8.27 5.34
C GLN A 96 -1.05 -7.56 5.89
N PRO A 97 -0.43 -6.66 5.10
CA PRO A 97 0.65 -5.79 5.59
C PRO A 97 0.24 -5.00 6.83
N GLY A 98 1.19 -4.77 7.74
CA GLY A 98 0.93 -4.04 8.98
C GLY A 98 0.60 -4.89 10.20
N PHE A 99 0.29 -6.20 10.05
CA PHE A 99 -0.18 -7.05 11.16
C PHE A 99 0.73 -8.25 11.45
N GLN A 100 1.94 -8.27 10.90
CA GLN A 100 2.88 -9.38 11.05
C GLN A 100 4.32 -8.89 10.91
N ALA A 101 5.28 -9.80 10.71
CA ALA A 101 6.67 -9.45 10.49
C ALA A 101 6.84 -8.37 9.41
N GLU A 102 7.73 -7.42 9.67
CA GLU A 102 8.05 -6.29 8.79
C GLU A 102 9.54 -5.94 8.93
N GLY A 103 10.14 -5.35 7.91
CA GLY A 103 11.57 -4.99 7.91
C GLY A 103 11.83 -3.58 7.41
N LEU A 104 12.79 -2.88 8.01
CA LEU A 104 13.35 -1.65 7.46
C LEU A 104 14.74 -1.95 6.88
N VAL A 105 14.96 -1.62 5.62
CA VAL A 105 16.20 -1.94 4.90
C VAL A 105 17.11 -0.72 4.89
N HIS A 106 18.33 -0.93 5.37
CA HIS A 106 19.42 0.02 5.35
C HIS A 106 20.51 -0.45 4.38
N ALA A 107 21.10 0.49 3.65
CA ALA A 107 22.39 0.27 3.01
C ALA A 107 23.52 0.21 4.06
N ALA A 108 24.69 -0.26 3.66
CA ALA A 108 25.86 -0.35 4.54
C ALA A 108 26.31 0.98 5.16
N ASP A 109 25.94 2.12 4.55
CA ASP A 109 26.20 3.46 5.08
C ASP A 109 25.11 3.99 6.03
N GLY A 110 24.10 3.17 6.33
CA GLY A 110 22.98 3.51 7.20
C GLY A 110 21.78 4.15 6.48
N THR A 111 21.91 4.47 5.19
CA THR A 111 20.82 5.06 4.41
C THR A 111 19.63 4.13 4.35
N VAL A 112 18.45 4.61 4.76
CA VAL A 112 17.19 3.88 4.58
C VAL A 112 16.83 3.79 3.11
N VAL A 113 16.72 2.57 2.60
CA VAL A 113 16.45 2.26 1.19
C VAL A 113 14.98 1.97 0.96
N SER A 114 14.39 1.11 1.79
CA SER A 114 13.11 0.48 1.51
C SER A 114 12.56 -0.19 2.78
N GLY A 115 11.26 -0.44 2.85
CA GLY A 115 10.62 -1.35 3.79
C GLY A 115 10.27 -2.70 3.13
N ILE A 116 10.27 -3.76 3.94
CA ILE A 116 9.91 -5.12 3.58
C ILE A 116 8.67 -5.54 4.36
N GLU A 117 7.65 -5.99 3.65
CA GLU A 117 6.38 -6.43 4.23
C GLU A 117 5.65 -7.37 3.24
N PRO A 118 4.53 -7.99 3.63
CA PRO A 118 3.73 -8.78 2.69
C PRO A 118 3.43 -7.98 1.42
N TYR A 119 3.44 -8.64 0.26
CA TYR A 119 3.24 -8.02 -1.06
C TYR A 119 4.27 -6.95 -1.50
N ARG A 120 5.25 -6.59 -0.65
CA ARG A 120 6.41 -5.76 -1.01
C ARG A 120 7.70 -6.34 -0.45
N ARG A 121 8.12 -7.45 -1.07
CA ARG A 121 9.25 -8.27 -0.63
C ARG A 121 10.58 -7.97 -1.34
N HIS A 122 10.62 -6.92 -2.15
CA HIS A 122 11.74 -6.65 -3.06
C HIS A 122 12.46 -5.34 -2.73
N VAL A 123 13.78 -5.32 -2.95
CA VAL A 123 14.64 -4.13 -2.86
C VAL A 123 15.46 -4.04 -4.14
N ALA A 124 15.41 -2.91 -4.84
CA ALA A 124 16.21 -2.71 -6.04
C ALA A 124 17.70 -2.67 -5.71
N VAL A 125 18.54 -3.32 -6.54
CA VAL A 125 20.00 -3.32 -6.40
C VAL A 125 20.61 -2.62 -7.61
N PRO A 126 21.04 -1.36 -7.48
CA PRO A 126 21.57 -0.59 -8.61
C PRO A 126 23.03 -0.93 -8.94
N GLY A 127 23.75 -1.57 -8.02
CA GLY A 127 25.18 -1.85 -8.13
C GLY A 127 25.51 -3.33 -8.35
N PRO A 128 26.80 -3.66 -8.52
CA PRO A 128 27.26 -5.04 -8.75
C PRO A 128 27.31 -5.89 -7.47
N SER A 129 27.09 -5.30 -6.30
CA SER A 129 27.17 -5.96 -5.00
C SER A 129 25.99 -5.62 -4.11
N VAL A 130 25.62 -6.57 -3.26
CA VAL A 130 24.62 -6.43 -2.21
C VAL A 130 25.36 -6.34 -0.88
N ASP A 131 25.08 -5.28 -0.12
CA ASP A 131 25.48 -5.12 1.27
C ASP A 131 24.37 -4.33 1.97
N LEU A 132 23.41 -5.06 2.53
CA LEU A 132 22.17 -4.52 3.08
C LEU A 132 21.94 -5.06 4.49
N TYR A 133 21.37 -4.23 5.34
CA TYR A 133 20.91 -4.60 6.66
C TYR A 133 19.39 -4.51 6.73
N VAL A 134 18.72 -5.51 7.28
CA VAL A 134 17.27 -5.53 7.47
C VAL A 134 16.97 -5.54 8.95
N GLU A 135 16.43 -4.43 9.47
CA GLU A 135 15.87 -4.35 10.81
C GLU A 135 14.48 -5.01 10.81
N ALA A 136 14.42 -6.30 11.15
CA ALA A 136 13.17 -7.06 11.12
C ALA A 136 12.47 -7.06 12.49
N ALA A 137 11.21 -6.63 12.49
CA ALA A 137 10.29 -6.69 13.62
C ALA A 137 9.51 -8.02 13.58
N ALA A 138 9.54 -8.79 14.65
CA ALA A 138 8.73 -10.00 14.81
C ALA A 138 7.38 -9.67 15.48
N ASN A 139 6.57 -8.85 14.81
CA ASN A 139 5.26 -8.44 15.30
C ASN A 139 4.28 -9.62 15.20
N PRO A 140 3.66 -10.10 16.29
CA PRO A 140 2.66 -11.14 16.21
C PRO A 140 1.40 -10.69 15.47
N ASP A 141 0.74 -11.62 14.77
CA ASP A 141 -0.60 -11.40 14.23
C ASP A 141 -1.65 -11.46 15.36
N LEU A 142 -1.97 -10.29 15.90
CA LEU A 142 -3.04 -10.13 16.88
C LEU A 142 -4.44 -10.05 16.24
N SER A 143 -4.55 -9.88 14.92
CA SER A 143 -5.86 -9.81 14.25
C SER A 143 -6.57 -11.16 14.33
N GLY A 144 -5.81 -12.27 14.26
CA GLY A 144 -6.33 -13.63 14.32
C GLY A 144 -7.36 -13.92 13.24
N GLY A 145 -7.18 -13.36 12.03
CA GLY A 145 -8.18 -13.39 10.96
C GLY A 145 -9.45 -12.63 11.33
N TRP A 146 -9.29 -11.49 12.00
CA TRP A 146 -10.38 -10.61 12.47
C TRP A 146 -11.37 -11.25 13.44
N ARG A 147 -10.95 -12.33 14.12
CA ARG A 147 -11.74 -12.96 15.19
C ARG A 147 -11.61 -12.22 16.52
N PHE A 148 -10.54 -11.43 16.68
CA PHE A 148 -10.22 -10.68 17.91
C PHE A 148 -10.29 -11.54 19.18
N ALA A 149 -9.86 -12.79 19.07
CA ALA A 149 -9.85 -13.72 20.19
C ALA A 149 -8.76 -13.31 21.21
N PRO A 150 -8.99 -13.52 22.52
CA PRO A 150 -7.96 -13.28 23.52
C PRO A 150 -6.67 -14.04 23.19
N THR A 151 -5.52 -13.36 23.33
CA THR A 151 -4.21 -13.92 22.99
C THR A 151 -3.18 -13.52 24.05
N PRO A 152 -2.25 -14.42 24.43
CA PRO A 152 -1.15 -14.07 25.34
C PRO A 152 -0.10 -13.18 24.67
N LEU A 153 -0.19 -12.94 23.36
CA LEU A 153 0.82 -12.19 22.60
C LEU A 153 0.71 -10.67 22.79
N GLY A 154 -0.35 -10.15 23.41
CA GLY A 154 -0.55 -8.70 23.56
C GLY A 154 0.29 -8.03 24.64
N ASP A 155 0.90 -8.79 25.56
CA ASP A 155 1.70 -8.28 26.67
C ASP A 155 3.07 -9.00 26.70
N PRO A 156 4.21 -8.29 26.76
CA PRO A 156 5.53 -8.92 26.89
C PRO A 156 5.65 -9.92 28.03
N ALA A 157 4.91 -9.74 29.14
CA ALA A 157 4.92 -10.64 30.28
C ALA A 157 4.24 -12.00 29.99
N THR A 158 3.35 -12.06 28.99
CA THR A 158 2.61 -13.28 28.65
C THR A 158 3.01 -13.88 27.30
N ALA A 159 3.66 -13.10 26.42
CA ALA A 159 3.93 -13.50 25.05
C ALA A 159 4.95 -14.65 24.93
N GLY A 160 5.86 -14.78 25.91
CA GLY A 160 6.94 -15.76 25.90
C GLY A 160 8.03 -15.44 24.87
N ASP A 161 8.96 -16.39 24.69
CA ASP A 161 10.15 -16.22 23.83
C ASP A 161 10.17 -17.15 22.61
N ALA A 162 9.08 -17.88 22.35
CA ALA A 162 9.01 -18.81 21.23
C ALA A 162 9.10 -18.03 19.89
N PRO A 163 9.96 -18.47 18.94
CA PRO A 163 10.02 -17.85 17.62
C PRO A 163 8.67 -17.90 16.91
N LEU A 164 8.29 -16.80 16.27
CA LEU A 164 7.03 -16.67 15.54
C LEU A 164 7.16 -17.05 14.07
N TYR A 165 8.37 -16.94 13.50
CA TYR A 165 8.58 -17.01 12.06
C TYR A 165 9.65 -18.03 11.69
N LEU A 166 9.54 -18.56 10.47
CA LEU A 166 10.61 -19.30 9.80
C LEU A 166 11.14 -18.42 8.68
N LEU A 167 12.44 -18.18 8.64
CA LEU A 167 13.04 -17.37 7.59
C LEU A 167 12.78 -18.05 6.23
N GLY A 168 12.13 -17.34 5.31
CA GLY A 168 11.90 -17.82 3.96
C GLY A 168 13.12 -17.67 3.08
N ALA A 169 12.91 -17.69 1.76
CA ALA A 169 13.98 -17.47 0.81
C ALA A 169 14.49 -16.01 0.88
N VAL A 170 15.82 -15.85 0.93
CA VAL A 170 16.48 -14.56 0.79
C VAL A 170 17.46 -14.66 -0.37
N GLU A 171 17.07 -14.06 -1.49
CA GLU A 171 17.68 -14.33 -2.79
C GLU A 171 17.89 -13.04 -3.56
N LEU A 172 18.93 -12.99 -4.36
CA LEU A 172 19.03 -12.05 -5.45
C LEU A 172 18.24 -12.62 -6.64
N ALA A 173 17.42 -11.80 -7.30
CA ALA A 173 16.60 -12.21 -8.43
C ALA A 173 16.67 -11.22 -9.60
N ASN A 174 16.68 -11.74 -10.82
CA ASN A 174 16.65 -10.94 -12.04
C ASN A 174 15.21 -10.73 -12.48
N LEU A 175 14.69 -9.52 -12.30
CA LEU A 175 13.33 -9.15 -12.69
C LEU A 175 13.25 -9.04 -14.22
N ASP A 176 12.45 -9.89 -14.83
CA ASP A 176 12.04 -9.71 -16.22
C ASP A 176 10.93 -8.67 -16.30
N VAL A 177 11.33 -7.43 -16.59
CA VAL A 177 10.40 -6.31 -16.72
C VAL A 177 9.32 -6.60 -17.77
N ARG A 178 9.64 -7.28 -18.88
CA ARG A 178 8.65 -7.56 -19.94
C ARG A 178 7.60 -8.55 -19.48
N VAL A 179 8.01 -9.60 -18.76
CA VAL A 179 7.08 -10.57 -18.17
C VAL A 179 6.28 -9.94 -17.04
N TRP A 180 6.90 -9.08 -16.23
CA TRP A 180 6.19 -8.33 -15.19
C TRP A 180 5.10 -7.43 -15.78
N GLU A 181 5.40 -6.68 -16.86
CA GLU A 181 4.41 -5.85 -17.57
C GLU A 181 3.28 -6.70 -18.17
N LEU A 182 3.59 -7.86 -18.76
CA LEU A 182 2.57 -8.80 -19.25
C LEU A 182 1.68 -9.30 -18.11
N ALA A 183 2.26 -9.60 -16.94
CA ALA A 183 1.50 -10.00 -15.77
C ALA A 183 0.53 -8.90 -15.32
N GLN A 184 0.94 -7.63 -15.37
CA GLN A 184 0.07 -6.50 -15.05
C GLN A 184 -1.02 -6.30 -16.12
N ASP A 185 -0.70 -6.44 -17.41
CA ASP A 185 -1.67 -6.38 -18.52
C ASP A 185 -2.78 -7.42 -18.34
N VAL A 186 -2.39 -8.67 -18.06
CA VAL A 186 -3.31 -9.78 -17.80
C VAL A 186 -4.10 -9.56 -16.52
N ARG A 187 -3.49 -9.05 -15.44
CA ARG A 187 -4.19 -8.74 -14.17
C ARG A 187 -5.29 -7.71 -14.40
N THR A 188 -5.00 -6.60 -15.07
CA THR A 188 -5.98 -5.54 -15.36
C THR A 188 -7.13 -6.06 -16.21
N LEU A 189 -6.84 -6.74 -17.33
CA LEU A 189 -7.89 -7.25 -18.22
C LEU A 189 -8.74 -8.34 -17.57
N ARG A 190 -8.17 -9.23 -16.75
CA ARG A 190 -8.95 -10.21 -15.98
C ARG A 190 -9.85 -9.54 -14.94
N GLY A 191 -9.37 -8.49 -14.27
CA GLY A 191 -10.17 -7.69 -13.36
C GLY A 191 -11.34 -7.02 -14.06
N LEU A 192 -11.08 -6.42 -15.23
CA LEU A 192 -12.13 -5.82 -16.08
C LEU A 192 -13.15 -6.85 -16.56
N LEU A 193 -12.69 -8.02 -17.01
CA LEU A 193 -13.54 -9.11 -17.49
C LEU A 193 -14.58 -9.55 -16.45
N GLY A 194 -14.21 -9.55 -15.16
CA GLY A 194 -15.12 -9.89 -14.06
C GLY A 194 -16.26 -8.89 -13.85
N GLU A 195 -16.12 -7.66 -14.36
CA GLU A 195 -17.06 -6.55 -14.13
C GLU A 195 -17.90 -6.19 -15.35
N LEU A 196 -17.48 -6.61 -16.54
CA LEU A 196 -18.20 -6.36 -17.79
C LEU A 196 -19.43 -7.28 -17.93
N PRO A 197 -20.57 -6.80 -18.46
CA PRO A 197 -21.71 -7.66 -18.76
C PRO A 197 -21.37 -8.68 -19.85
N ARG A 198 -21.68 -9.97 -19.61
CA ARG A 198 -21.29 -11.11 -20.48
C ARG A 198 -21.89 -11.05 -21.89
N ASP A 199 -22.98 -10.31 -22.07
CA ASP A 199 -23.67 -10.14 -23.35
C ASP A 199 -23.09 -9.01 -24.22
N THR A 200 -22.03 -8.34 -23.77
CA THR A 200 -21.40 -7.23 -24.51
C THR A 200 -20.26 -7.68 -25.43
N PRO A 201 -20.07 -7.03 -26.59
CA PRO A 201 -18.91 -7.27 -27.45
C PRO A 201 -17.58 -7.05 -26.73
N ARG A 202 -17.52 -6.05 -25.84
CA ARG A 202 -16.32 -5.72 -25.07
C ARG A 202 -15.89 -6.87 -24.17
N TRP A 203 -16.83 -7.51 -23.47
CA TRP A 203 -16.54 -8.69 -22.65
C TRP A 203 -15.95 -9.82 -23.51
N ALA A 204 -16.57 -10.11 -24.67
CA ALA A 204 -16.10 -11.17 -25.57
C ALA A 204 -14.70 -10.87 -26.15
N GLN A 205 -14.43 -9.62 -26.51
CA GLN A 205 -13.12 -9.18 -27.00
C GLN A 205 -12.03 -9.37 -25.95
N VAL A 206 -12.27 -8.94 -24.69
CA VAL A 206 -11.31 -9.11 -23.60
C VAL A 206 -11.04 -10.59 -23.33
N LEU A 207 -12.07 -11.43 -23.28
CA LEU A 207 -11.91 -12.87 -23.09
C LEU A 207 -11.04 -13.49 -24.18
N ARG A 208 -11.30 -13.16 -25.45
CA ARG A 208 -10.55 -13.74 -26.58
C ARG A 208 -9.13 -13.20 -26.70
N ALA A 209 -8.88 -11.94 -26.36
CA ALA A 209 -7.52 -11.40 -26.29
C ALA A 209 -6.68 -12.14 -25.23
N LEU A 210 -7.25 -12.38 -24.05
CA LEU A 210 -6.61 -13.18 -23.00
C LEU A 210 -6.41 -14.64 -23.42
N GLU A 211 -7.37 -15.24 -24.12
CA GLU A 211 -7.23 -16.60 -24.66
C GLU A 211 -6.06 -16.70 -25.66
N LEU A 212 -5.97 -15.75 -26.59
CA LEU A 212 -4.89 -15.71 -27.58
C LEU A 212 -3.51 -15.64 -26.92
N VAL A 213 -3.37 -14.88 -25.82
CA VAL A 213 -2.11 -14.88 -25.04
C VAL A 213 -1.80 -16.26 -24.47
N VAL A 214 -2.81 -16.95 -23.91
CA VAL A 214 -2.61 -18.31 -23.35
C VAL A 214 -2.22 -19.31 -24.44
N ASP A 215 -2.75 -19.15 -25.65
CA ASP A 215 -2.40 -20.02 -26.80
C ASP A 215 -1.03 -19.68 -27.39
N LEU A 216 -0.63 -18.41 -27.37
CA LEU A 216 0.60 -17.92 -27.99
C LEU A 216 1.84 -18.17 -27.12
N VAL A 217 1.71 -18.02 -25.80
CA VAL A 217 2.86 -18.11 -24.89
C VAL A 217 3.31 -19.57 -24.77
N ASP A 218 4.53 -19.87 -25.21
CA ASP A 218 5.19 -21.14 -24.89
C ASP A 218 5.39 -21.22 -23.38
N PRO A 219 4.78 -22.21 -22.69
CA PRO A 219 4.95 -22.40 -21.26
C PRO A 219 6.40 -22.61 -20.81
N SER A 220 7.29 -22.97 -21.73
CA SER A 220 8.73 -23.21 -21.50
C SER A 220 9.58 -21.96 -21.75
N ASP A 221 9.04 -20.94 -22.43
CA ASP A 221 9.74 -19.70 -22.77
C ASP A 221 8.81 -18.48 -22.70
N VAL A 222 8.25 -18.26 -21.50
CA VAL A 222 7.36 -17.10 -21.24
C VAL A 222 8.08 -15.78 -21.53
N ALA A 223 9.38 -15.69 -21.21
CA ALA A 223 10.20 -14.51 -21.41
C ALA A 223 10.37 -14.16 -22.90
N GLY A 224 10.63 -15.16 -23.75
CA GLY A 224 10.73 -14.99 -25.20
C GLY A 224 9.41 -14.56 -25.83
N CYS A 225 8.28 -15.08 -25.34
CA CYS A 225 6.94 -14.74 -25.85
C CYS A 225 6.36 -13.42 -25.30
N ALA A 226 6.93 -12.85 -24.24
CA ALA A 226 6.31 -11.75 -23.50
C ALA A 226 5.99 -10.52 -24.37
N ALA A 227 6.92 -10.12 -25.25
CA ALA A 227 6.74 -8.95 -26.11
C ALA A 227 5.57 -9.13 -27.09
N GLU A 228 5.48 -10.30 -27.72
CA GLU A 228 4.42 -10.63 -28.67
C GLU A 228 3.06 -10.78 -27.96
N ALA A 229 3.04 -11.44 -26.80
CA ALA A 229 1.84 -11.55 -25.97
C ALA A 229 1.29 -10.18 -25.54
N ARG A 230 2.17 -9.23 -25.18
CA ARG A 230 1.75 -7.85 -24.90
C ARG A 230 1.19 -7.15 -26.13
N ALA A 231 1.81 -7.34 -27.30
CA ALA A 231 1.30 -6.78 -28.56
C ALA A 231 -0.10 -7.31 -28.91
N VAL A 232 -0.43 -8.56 -28.55
CA VAL A 232 -1.78 -9.12 -28.69
C VAL A 232 -2.80 -8.40 -27.79
N LEU A 233 -2.41 -8.05 -26.56
CA LEU A 233 -3.31 -7.36 -25.61
C LEU A 233 -3.43 -5.85 -25.86
N ALA A 234 -2.44 -5.23 -26.52
CA ALA A 234 -2.36 -3.79 -26.69
C ALA A 234 -3.65 -3.18 -27.30
N PRO A 235 -4.24 -3.70 -28.41
CA PRO A 235 -5.48 -3.15 -28.95
C PRO A 235 -6.66 -3.15 -27.96
N THR A 236 -6.72 -4.17 -27.09
CA THR A 236 -7.75 -4.26 -26.05
C THR A 236 -7.49 -3.25 -24.93
N LEU A 237 -6.24 -3.07 -24.50
CA LEU A 237 -5.84 -2.10 -23.48
C LEU A 237 -5.97 -0.64 -23.96
N ASP A 238 -5.63 -0.37 -25.21
CA ASP A 238 -5.61 0.98 -25.81
C ASP A 238 -7.00 1.49 -26.23
N SER A 239 -8.04 0.66 -26.07
CA SER A 239 -9.42 1.08 -26.32
C SER A 239 -9.85 2.11 -25.27
N PRO A 240 -10.23 3.35 -25.66
CA PRO A 240 -10.43 4.44 -24.71
C PRO A 240 -11.70 4.28 -23.86
N ALA A 241 -11.67 4.74 -22.60
CA ALA A 241 -12.86 4.77 -21.76
C ALA A 241 -13.98 5.61 -22.40
N HIS A 242 -15.22 5.17 -22.16
CA HIS A 242 -16.40 5.88 -22.64
C HIS A 242 -16.36 7.35 -22.24
N ALA A 243 -16.87 8.26 -23.07
CA ALA A 243 -16.88 9.68 -22.80
C ALA A 243 -17.60 10.05 -21.49
N SER A 244 -18.57 9.23 -21.07
CA SER A 244 -19.33 9.35 -19.82
C SER A 244 -18.74 8.56 -18.65
N ALA A 245 -17.57 7.94 -18.80
CA ALA A 245 -16.95 7.16 -17.74
C ALA A 245 -16.73 8.02 -16.49
N HIS A 246 -16.95 7.41 -15.33
CA HIS A 246 -16.66 8.03 -14.05
C HIS A 246 -15.15 8.28 -13.93
N ARG A 247 -14.77 9.41 -13.33
CA ARG A 247 -13.38 9.84 -13.14
C ARG A 247 -12.97 9.63 -11.69
N VAL A 248 -12.16 8.62 -11.45
CA VAL A 248 -11.53 8.38 -10.17
C VAL A 248 -10.31 9.30 -10.07
N HIS A 249 -10.14 9.99 -8.94
CA HIS A 249 -8.89 10.62 -8.57
C HIS A 249 -8.20 9.73 -7.53
N ALA A 250 -7.29 8.87 -8.00
CA ALA A 250 -6.56 7.98 -7.13
C ALA A 250 -5.41 8.72 -6.43
N VAL A 251 -5.34 8.62 -5.10
CA VAL A 251 -4.25 9.18 -4.29
C VAL A 251 -3.67 8.09 -3.42
N GLY A 252 -2.34 7.94 -3.44
CA GLY A 252 -1.70 6.97 -2.57
C GLY A 252 -1.97 7.33 -1.12
N HIS A 253 -2.32 6.35 -0.31
CA HIS A 253 -2.62 6.52 1.10
C HIS A 253 -2.13 5.31 1.89
N ALA A 254 -1.77 5.55 3.15
CA ALA A 254 -1.43 4.50 4.10
C ALA A 254 -1.97 4.95 5.44
N HIS A 255 -3.24 4.62 5.73
CA HIS A 255 -3.76 4.85 7.07
C HIS A 255 -2.95 4.00 8.05
N LEU A 256 -2.56 4.59 9.17
CA LEU A 256 -1.63 3.98 10.10
C LEU A 256 -2.08 4.34 11.51
N ASP A 257 -2.66 3.38 12.21
CA ASP A 257 -3.09 3.57 13.58
C ASP A 257 -1.90 3.87 14.49
N SER A 258 -2.02 4.98 15.24
CA SER A 258 -0.93 5.40 16.13
C SER A 258 -0.68 4.38 17.25
N ALA A 259 -1.72 3.66 17.68
CA ALA A 259 -1.67 2.50 18.54
C ALA A 259 -2.97 1.72 18.40
N TRP A 260 -2.89 0.47 17.91
CA TRP A 260 -4.06 -0.42 17.83
C TRP A 260 -3.72 -1.83 18.29
N LEU A 261 -3.12 -2.62 17.40
CA LEU A 261 -2.70 -3.99 17.67
C LEU A 261 -1.17 -4.10 17.83
N TRP A 262 -0.50 -2.98 18.09
CA TRP A 262 0.93 -2.87 18.34
C TRP A 262 1.20 -1.68 19.27
N PRO A 263 2.35 -1.68 19.98
CA PRO A 263 2.74 -0.54 20.81
C PRO A 263 3.16 0.67 19.95
N VAL A 264 3.07 1.88 20.52
CA VAL A 264 3.46 3.14 19.85
C VAL A 264 4.90 3.10 19.30
N ARG A 265 5.83 2.44 20.01
CA ARG A 265 7.22 2.30 19.53
C ARG A 265 7.31 1.57 18.19
N GLU A 266 6.36 0.68 17.90
CA GLU A 266 6.32 0.00 16.62
C GLU A 266 5.80 0.94 15.55
N THR A 267 4.74 1.72 15.83
CA THR A 267 4.21 2.78 14.95
C THR A 267 5.31 3.71 14.43
N VAL A 268 6.25 4.14 15.28
CA VAL A 268 7.42 4.95 14.88
C VAL A 268 8.22 4.27 13.75
N ARG A 269 8.46 2.96 13.87
CA ARG A 269 9.16 2.16 12.86
C ARG A 269 8.30 1.93 11.62
N LYS A 270 6.99 1.72 11.80
CA LYS A 270 6.01 1.60 10.69
C LYS A 270 6.01 2.83 9.80
N VAL A 271 6.02 4.03 10.40
CA VAL A 271 6.11 5.29 9.68
C VAL A 271 7.38 5.36 8.82
N GLY A 272 8.53 4.95 9.37
CA GLY A 272 9.79 4.89 8.62
C GLY A 272 9.71 3.98 7.39
N ARG A 273 9.17 2.76 7.54
CA ARG A 273 9.01 1.79 6.44
C ARG A 273 8.03 2.29 5.37
N THR A 274 6.86 2.79 5.78
CA THR A 274 5.85 3.32 4.84
C THR A 274 6.41 4.50 4.05
N VAL A 275 7.09 5.44 4.69
CA VAL A 275 7.67 6.59 3.99
C VAL A 275 8.81 6.16 3.06
N ALA A 276 9.68 5.23 3.48
CA ALA A 276 10.70 4.69 2.59
C ALA A 276 10.10 4.05 1.33
N ASN A 277 9.00 3.30 1.48
CA ASN A 277 8.30 2.65 0.37
C ASN A 277 7.71 3.68 -0.61
N VAL A 278 6.99 4.66 -0.08
CA VAL A 278 6.37 5.73 -0.86
C VAL A 278 7.42 6.55 -1.61
N LEU A 279 8.52 6.92 -0.96
CA LEU A 279 9.60 7.66 -1.61
C LEU A 279 10.25 6.85 -2.73
N SER A 280 10.46 5.55 -2.52
CA SER A 280 10.97 4.65 -3.58
C SER A 280 10.02 4.56 -4.77
N LEU A 281 8.70 4.57 -4.57
CA LEU A 281 7.73 4.64 -5.66
C LEU A 281 7.77 6.00 -6.36
N MET A 282 7.91 7.09 -5.61
CA MET A 282 8.04 8.44 -6.18
C MET A 282 9.32 8.61 -7.01
N ASP A 283 10.40 7.91 -6.65
CA ASP A 283 11.64 7.88 -7.43
C ASP A 283 11.45 7.16 -8.79
N ALA A 284 10.48 6.24 -8.89
CA ALA A 284 10.24 5.43 -10.08
C ALA A 284 9.10 5.95 -10.99
N ASP A 285 8.16 6.72 -10.45
CA ASP A 285 7.02 7.25 -11.18
C ASP A 285 6.81 8.72 -10.81
N ASP A 286 7.03 9.65 -11.76
CA ASP A 286 6.87 11.09 -11.56
C ASP A 286 5.42 11.55 -11.38
N GLY A 287 4.45 10.78 -11.87
CA GLY A 287 3.02 11.07 -11.75
C GLY A 287 2.40 10.66 -10.41
N PHE A 288 3.12 9.87 -9.61
CA PHE A 288 2.61 9.37 -8.34
C PHE A 288 2.52 10.47 -7.27
N ALA A 289 1.33 10.58 -6.65
CA ALA A 289 1.03 11.44 -5.52
C ALA A 289 0.57 10.62 -4.30
N PHE A 290 0.98 11.06 -3.11
CA PHE A 290 0.67 10.38 -1.84
C PHE A 290 0.17 11.36 -0.79
N ALA A 291 -0.86 10.99 -0.04
CA ALA A 291 -1.43 11.74 1.06
C ALA A 291 -1.21 11.02 2.40
N MET A 292 -0.68 11.75 3.38
CA MET A 292 -0.43 11.26 4.74
C MET A 292 -0.96 12.24 5.77
N SER A 293 -1.70 11.72 6.75
CA SER A 293 -2.37 12.48 7.79
C SER A 293 -1.47 12.66 9.04
N SER A 294 -2.06 12.94 10.21
CA SER A 294 -1.42 12.88 11.54
C SER A 294 -0.04 13.54 11.65
N ALA A 295 0.00 14.82 12.03
CA ALA A 295 1.27 15.55 12.25
C ALA A 295 2.23 14.83 13.22
N GLN A 296 1.71 14.09 14.21
CA GLN A 296 2.50 13.28 15.14
C GLN A 296 3.40 12.25 14.43
N GLN A 297 2.93 11.66 13.34
CA GLN A 297 3.71 10.67 12.59
C GLN A 297 4.88 11.33 11.86
N PHE A 298 4.67 12.51 11.28
CA PHE A 298 5.76 13.30 10.72
C PHE A 298 6.76 13.74 11.79
N ALA A 299 6.29 14.11 12.98
CA ALA A 299 7.15 14.47 14.11
C ALA A 299 8.03 13.29 14.55
N TRP A 300 7.47 12.09 14.67
CA TRP A 300 8.24 10.88 14.95
C TRP A 300 9.28 10.57 13.85
N LEU A 301 8.91 10.74 12.58
CA LEU A 301 9.87 10.55 11.49
C LEU A 301 11.01 11.57 11.55
N ALA A 302 10.71 12.83 11.83
CA ALA A 302 11.71 13.89 11.97
C ALA A 302 12.70 13.62 13.12
N GLU A 303 12.21 13.05 14.22
CA GLU A 303 13.01 12.70 15.40
C GLU A 303 13.87 11.45 15.16
N HIS A 304 13.25 10.37 14.67
CA HIS A 304 13.89 9.04 14.63
C HIS A 304 14.57 8.72 13.30
N GLN A 305 14.19 9.37 12.20
CA GLN A 305 14.72 9.13 10.85
C GLN A 305 14.94 10.46 10.10
N PRO A 306 15.80 11.37 10.60
CA PRO A 306 15.91 12.74 10.09
C PRO A 306 16.34 12.81 8.60
N ALA A 307 17.17 11.88 8.14
CA ALA A 307 17.58 11.81 6.74
C ALA A 307 16.39 11.44 5.81
N LEU A 308 15.56 10.49 6.25
CA LEU A 308 14.35 10.10 5.54
C LEU A 308 13.31 11.23 5.55
N PHE A 309 13.15 11.92 6.68
CA PHE A 309 12.30 13.09 6.80
C PHE A 309 12.75 14.23 5.87
N ALA A 310 14.06 14.46 5.71
CA ALA A 310 14.57 15.45 4.76
C ALA A 310 14.18 15.12 3.30
N ARG A 311 14.27 13.84 2.90
CA ARG A 311 13.80 13.38 1.57
C ARG A 311 12.29 13.58 1.42
N LEU A 312 11.50 13.25 2.44
CA LEU A 312 10.06 13.50 2.45
C LEU A 312 9.75 14.98 2.26
N ARG A 313 10.42 15.88 3.00
CA ARG A 313 10.20 17.34 2.87
C ARG A 313 10.45 17.85 1.46
N GLU A 314 11.43 17.30 0.77
CA GLU A 314 11.68 17.66 -0.63
C GLU A 314 10.50 17.24 -1.52
N ARG A 315 9.95 16.03 -1.34
CA ARG A 315 8.74 15.59 -2.07
C ARG A 315 7.50 16.42 -1.72
N VAL A 316 7.42 16.95 -0.50
CA VAL A 316 6.36 17.91 -0.10
C VAL A 316 6.53 19.24 -0.83
N ARG A 317 7.75 19.79 -0.92
CA ARG A 317 8.00 21.03 -1.69
C ARG A 317 7.68 20.89 -3.18
N GLN A 318 7.84 19.68 -3.72
CA GLN A 318 7.49 19.35 -5.10
C GLN A 318 5.99 19.13 -5.31
N GLY A 319 5.18 19.10 -4.25
CA GLY A 319 3.73 18.86 -4.33
C GLY A 319 3.37 17.40 -4.64
N ARG A 320 4.30 16.46 -4.45
CA ARG A 320 4.10 15.02 -4.73
C ARG A 320 3.70 14.25 -3.49
N PHE A 321 4.21 14.67 -2.33
CA PHE A 321 3.80 14.17 -1.03
C PHE A 321 2.97 15.26 -0.34
N THR A 322 1.73 14.95 0.02
CA THR A 322 0.78 15.93 0.55
C THR A 322 0.48 15.61 2.01
N PRO A 323 0.95 16.43 2.97
CA PRO A 323 0.45 16.40 4.33
C PRO A 323 -1.03 16.80 4.33
N VAL A 324 -1.91 15.95 4.85
CA VAL A 324 -3.35 16.19 4.85
C VAL A 324 -3.97 16.22 6.26
N GLY A 325 -5.15 16.82 6.35
CA GLY A 325 -6.06 16.70 7.49
C GLY A 325 -5.86 17.72 8.63
N GLY A 326 -4.67 18.30 8.78
CA GLY A 326 -4.42 19.42 9.70
C GLY A 326 -4.47 19.10 11.21
N MET A 327 -4.72 17.85 11.59
CA MET A 327 -4.80 17.41 12.99
C MET A 327 -3.48 16.83 13.50
N TRP A 328 -3.30 16.84 14.83
CA TRP A 328 -2.13 16.20 15.46
C TRP A 328 -2.15 14.68 15.28
N VAL A 329 -3.31 14.06 15.50
CA VAL A 329 -3.61 12.67 15.15
C VAL A 329 -4.99 12.58 14.49
N GLU A 330 -5.25 11.51 13.74
CA GLU A 330 -6.61 11.12 13.36
C GLU A 330 -7.39 10.69 14.62
N SER A 331 -8.06 11.64 15.27
CA SER A 331 -8.73 11.38 16.55
C SER A 331 -10.15 10.84 16.39
N ASP A 332 -10.65 10.18 17.44
CA ASP A 332 -12.09 10.06 17.64
C ASP A 332 -12.71 11.46 17.81
N THR A 333 -13.97 11.63 17.41
CA THR A 333 -14.66 12.94 17.44
C THR A 333 -15.85 13.00 18.38
N ASN A 334 -16.14 11.90 19.09
CA ASN A 334 -17.27 11.76 20.02
C ASN A 334 -16.84 11.78 21.48
N LEU A 335 -15.72 11.11 21.81
CA LEU A 335 -15.21 10.98 23.17
C LEU A 335 -14.54 12.26 23.69
N PRO A 336 -13.71 12.98 22.90
CA PRO A 336 -13.05 14.19 23.39
C PRO A 336 -14.03 15.38 23.49
N GLY A 337 -13.78 16.26 24.46
CA GLY A 337 -14.48 17.55 24.52
C GLY A 337 -14.08 18.50 23.40
N GLY A 338 -14.90 19.51 23.12
CA GLY A 338 -14.66 20.47 22.03
C GLY A 338 -13.31 21.19 22.08
N GLU A 339 -12.81 21.54 23.26
CA GLU A 339 -11.47 22.13 23.42
C GLU A 339 -10.37 21.13 22.97
N ALA A 340 -10.50 19.85 23.31
CA ALA A 340 -9.52 18.84 22.89
C ALA A 340 -9.52 18.67 21.36
N LEU A 341 -10.69 18.69 20.72
CA LEU A 341 -10.81 18.68 19.26
C LEU A 341 -10.20 19.94 18.63
N ALA A 342 -10.47 21.12 19.19
CA ALA A 342 -9.83 22.36 18.73
C ALA A 342 -8.30 22.29 18.85
N ARG A 343 -7.78 21.68 19.92
CA ARG A 343 -6.34 21.49 20.12
C ARG A 343 -5.72 20.55 19.09
N GLN A 344 -6.43 19.55 18.58
CA GLN A 344 -5.94 18.72 17.48
C GLN A 344 -5.55 19.57 16.27
N PHE A 345 -6.40 20.52 15.87
CA PHE A 345 -6.14 21.43 14.76
C PHE A 345 -5.08 22.50 15.10
N VAL A 346 -5.14 23.07 16.29
CA VAL A 346 -4.16 24.11 16.71
C VAL A 346 -2.75 23.54 16.74
N VAL A 347 -2.56 22.36 17.34
CA VAL A 347 -1.24 21.73 17.47
C VAL A 347 -0.79 21.14 16.13
N GLY A 348 -1.64 20.38 15.45
CA GLY A 348 -1.34 19.77 14.14
C GLY A 348 -1.03 20.80 13.07
N GLY A 349 -1.94 21.76 12.86
CA GLY A 349 -1.78 22.82 11.86
C GLY A 349 -0.58 23.72 12.15
N ARG A 350 -0.29 24.02 13.43
CA ARG A 350 0.94 24.74 13.78
C ARG A 350 2.19 23.96 13.41
N TRP A 351 2.22 22.66 13.73
CA TRP A 351 3.36 21.82 13.41
C TRP A 351 3.60 21.74 11.89
N PHE A 352 2.55 21.54 11.08
CA PHE A 352 2.66 21.52 9.62
C PHE A 352 3.15 22.85 9.05
N ARG A 353 2.65 23.99 9.53
CA ARG A 353 3.15 25.31 9.09
C ARG A 353 4.61 25.52 9.44
N GLU A 354 5.02 25.20 10.66
CA GLU A 354 6.38 25.44 11.15
C GLU A 354 7.42 24.50 10.52
N ASN A 355 7.07 23.22 10.30
CA ASN A 355 8.03 22.20 9.87
C ASN A 355 7.96 21.87 8.38
N MET A 356 6.75 21.94 7.79
CA MET A 356 6.49 21.56 6.40
C MET A 356 6.22 22.76 5.50
N GLY A 357 5.86 23.92 6.06
CA GLY A 357 5.45 25.10 5.30
C GLY A 357 4.10 24.89 4.59
N VAL A 358 3.26 24.01 5.13
CA VAL A 358 1.95 23.63 4.57
C VAL A 358 0.84 24.04 5.53
N GLU A 359 -0.28 24.48 4.96
CA GLU A 359 -1.54 24.69 5.66
C GLU A 359 -2.60 23.81 5.01
N CYS A 360 -3.14 22.84 5.75
CA CYS A 360 -4.17 21.94 5.25
C CYS A 360 -5.50 22.69 5.18
N GLU A 361 -6.16 22.65 4.02
CA GLU A 361 -7.49 23.25 3.82
C GLU A 361 -8.60 22.20 4.00
N GLU A 362 -8.23 20.96 4.27
CA GLU A 362 -9.12 19.82 4.46
C GLU A 362 -8.91 19.13 5.80
N VAL A 363 -9.96 18.50 6.30
CA VAL A 363 -9.90 17.52 7.37
C VAL A 363 -9.99 16.12 6.78
N TRP A 364 -9.09 15.23 7.19
CA TRP A 364 -8.96 13.86 6.68
C TRP A 364 -9.10 12.89 7.84
N LEU A 365 -10.29 12.30 8.00
CA LEU A 365 -10.62 11.34 9.06
C LEU A 365 -11.34 10.12 8.48
N PRO A 366 -10.64 9.29 7.69
CA PRO A 366 -11.21 8.10 7.08
C PRO A 366 -11.69 7.09 8.11
N ASP A 367 -11.02 6.99 9.27
CA ASP A 367 -11.21 5.88 10.22
C ASP A 367 -11.96 6.23 11.53
N SER A 368 -12.39 7.47 11.75
CA SER A 368 -13.09 7.81 13.01
C SER A 368 -14.47 7.14 13.16
N PHE A 369 -14.76 6.60 14.34
CA PHE A 369 -16.01 5.88 14.63
C PHE A 369 -17.17 6.82 14.97
N GLY A 370 -17.61 7.55 13.95
CA GLY A 370 -18.71 8.51 14.04
C GLY A 370 -18.21 9.95 14.19
N TYR A 371 -19.15 10.89 13.95
CA TYR A 371 -18.85 12.31 13.79
C TYR A 371 -19.80 13.18 14.63
N SER A 372 -19.26 14.00 15.53
CA SER A 372 -20.06 14.87 16.39
C SER A 372 -20.73 16.01 15.61
N GLY A 373 -21.95 16.38 16.00
CA GLY A 373 -22.76 17.36 15.27
C GLY A 373 -22.23 18.80 15.29
N ASN A 374 -21.27 19.12 16.16
CA ASN A 374 -20.58 20.41 16.22
C ASN A 374 -19.25 20.42 15.43
N LEU A 375 -18.80 19.28 14.90
CA LEU A 375 -17.53 19.20 14.18
C LEU A 375 -17.46 20.15 12.97
N PRO A 376 -18.52 20.39 12.16
CA PRO A 376 -18.47 21.38 11.07
C PRO A 376 -18.04 22.77 11.53
N GLN A 377 -18.53 23.21 12.70
CA GLN A 377 -18.15 24.49 13.29
C GLN A 377 -16.66 24.51 13.67
N ILE A 378 -16.18 23.45 14.33
CA ILE A 378 -14.77 23.35 14.77
C ILE A 378 -13.83 23.32 13.56
N MET A 379 -14.13 22.49 12.55
CA MET A 379 -13.32 22.38 11.34
C MET A 379 -13.24 23.70 10.60
N THR A 380 -14.39 24.38 10.41
CA THR A 380 -14.44 25.68 9.74
C THR A 380 -13.69 26.75 10.54
N ALA A 381 -13.82 26.76 11.87
CA ALA A 381 -13.08 27.68 12.74
C ALA A 381 -11.56 27.43 12.71
N ALA A 382 -11.13 26.21 12.43
CA ALA A 382 -9.74 25.85 12.20
C ALA A 382 -9.23 26.23 10.79
N GLY A 383 -10.09 26.74 9.91
CA GLY A 383 -9.75 27.15 8.55
C GLY A 383 -9.99 26.07 7.48
N ALA A 384 -10.54 24.91 7.85
CA ALA A 384 -10.85 23.86 6.88
C ALA A 384 -12.07 24.23 6.02
N ARG A 385 -11.98 23.90 4.74
CA ARG A 385 -12.97 24.12 3.69
C ARG A 385 -13.64 22.82 3.26
N TRP A 386 -12.95 21.70 3.43
CA TRP A 386 -13.38 20.38 2.99
C TRP A 386 -13.23 19.33 4.09
N PHE A 387 -14.07 18.31 4.04
CA PHE A 387 -13.98 17.16 4.93
C PHE A 387 -13.99 15.85 4.13
N LEU A 388 -13.03 14.97 4.41
CA LEU A 388 -12.97 13.62 3.88
C LEU A 388 -13.06 12.58 5.00
N THR A 389 -13.93 11.60 4.80
CA THR A 389 -14.19 10.47 5.71
C THR A 389 -14.39 9.18 4.91
N GLN A 390 -14.41 8.01 5.57
CA GLN A 390 -14.81 6.74 4.96
C GLN A 390 -15.79 5.92 5.82
N LYS A 391 -15.66 5.92 7.15
CA LYS A 391 -16.49 5.07 8.05
C LYS A 391 -18.01 5.20 7.89
N LEU A 392 -18.49 6.30 7.31
CA LEU A 392 -19.90 6.48 6.98
C LEU A 392 -20.44 5.41 6.01
N SER A 393 -19.59 4.77 5.19
CA SER A 393 -20.03 3.70 4.30
C SER A 393 -20.20 2.34 4.99
N TRP A 394 -19.77 2.19 6.25
CA TRP A 394 -19.78 0.91 6.99
C TRP A 394 -21.03 0.75 7.88
N ASN A 395 -22.10 1.49 7.60
CA ASN A 395 -23.33 1.43 8.36
C ASN A 395 -24.10 0.12 8.04
N GLU A 396 -24.32 -0.73 9.06
CA GLU A 396 -25.06 -1.99 8.88
C GLU A 396 -26.56 -1.79 8.62
N THR A 397 -27.16 -0.76 9.21
CA THR A 397 -28.63 -0.56 9.18
C THR A 397 -29.08 0.48 8.15
N ASN A 398 -28.44 1.65 8.13
CA ASN A 398 -28.87 2.78 7.32
C ASN A 398 -27.75 3.20 6.37
N THR A 399 -27.95 3.05 5.07
CA THR A 399 -27.03 3.59 4.07
C THR A 399 -27.18 5.11 4.00
N ILE A 400 -26.06 5.84 4.12
CA ILE A 400 -26.05 7.29 3.85
C ILE A 400 -26.39 7.51 2.36
N PRO A 401 -27.36 8.38 2.02
CA PRO A 401 -27.85 8.51 0.65
C PRO A 401 -26.95 9.35 -0.28
N HIS A 402 -25.80 9.83 0.21
CA HIS A 402 -24.91 10.76 -0.47
C HIS A 402 -23.45 10.35 -0.31
N HIS A 403 -22.61 10.57 -1.31
CA HIS A 403 -21.14 10.51 -1.18
C HIS A 403 -20.50 11.89 -1.18
N THR A 404 -21.20 12.89 -1.72
CA THR A 404 -20.75 14.28 -1.79
C THR A 404 -21.89 15.21 -1.39
N PHE A 405 -21.73 15.96 -0.29
CA PHE A 405 -22.80 16.77 0.30
C PHE A 405 -22.25 17.92 1.18
N ASP A 406 -23.08 18.93 1.41
CA ASP A 406 -22.82 19.94 2.44
C ASP A 406 -23.27 19.40 3.80
N TRP A 407 -22.33 19.16 4.71
CA TRP A 407 -22.64 18.75 6.06
C TRP A 407 -22.90 19.96 6.95
N GLU A 408 -24.15 20.13 7.39
CA GLU A 408 -24.57 21.17 8.31
C GLU A 408 -24.42 20.73 9.78
N GLY A 409 -23.67 21.50 10.56
CA GLY A 409 -23.52 21.33 12.00
C GLY A 409 -24.73 21.87 12.77
N ILE A 410 -24.79 21.58 14.06
CA ILE A 410 -25.91 21.97 14.94
C ILE A 410 -26.12 23.49 15.07
N ASP A 411 -25.12 24.29 14.69
CA ASP A 411 -25.16 25.75 14.70
C ASP A 411 -25.49 26.35 13.32
N GLY A 412 -25.69 25.52 12.29
CA GLY A 412 -25.93 25.93 10.91
C GLY A 412 -24.65 26.14 10.07
N THR A 413 -23.45 25.96 10.65
CA THR A 413 -22.20 25.99 9.88
C THR A 413 -22.16 24.81 8.92
N ARG A 414 -21.76 25.03 7.66
CA ARG A 414 -21.69 23.99 6.64
C ARG A 414 -20.26 23.75 6.15
N ILE A 415 -19.92 22.48 5.92
CA ILE A 415 -18.65 22.08 5.31
C ILE A 415 -18.88 21.07 4.17
N PHE A 416 -18.20 21.28 3.05
CA PHE A 416 -18.30 20.38 1.91
C PHE A 416 -17.61 19.05 2.25
N THR A 417 -18.39 17.98 2.24
CA THR A 417 -17.97 16.65 2.69
C THR A 417 -18.00 15.65 1.55
N HIS A 418 -16.95 14.84 1.45
CA HIS A 418 -16.88 13.71 0.55
C HIS A 418 -16.48 12.44 1.31
N PHE A 419 -17.10 11.30 0.99
CA PHE A 419 -16.50 10.01 1.29
C PHE A 419 -16.43 9.14 0.02
N PRO A 420 -15.28 8.50 -0.24
CA PRO A 420 -15.09 7.67 -1.44
C PRO A 420 -16.17 6.58 -1.61
N PRO A 421 -16.79 6.45 -2.81
CA PRO A 421 -17.77 5.40 -3.12
C PRO A 421 -17.14 4.02 -3.30
N VAL A 422 -15.82 3.93 -3.18
CA VAL A 422 -15.09 2.66 -3.16
C VAL A 422 -15.21 1.96 -1.80
N ASP A 423 -15.80 2.57 -0.78
CA ASP A 423 -16.07 1.99 0.54
C ASP A 423 -14.85 1.55 1.37
N THR A 424 -13.66 2.02 0.99
CA THR A 424 -12.39 1.75 1.68
C THR A 424 -11.44 2.94 1.48
N TYR A 425 -10.55 3.15 2.45
CA TYR A 425 -9.42 4.09 2.35
C TYR A 425 -8.09 3.38 2.05
N GLY A 426 -8.13 2.06 1.82
CA GLY A 426 -6.98 1.26 1.42
C GLY A 426 -7.28 0.42 0.18
N ALA A 427 -7.70 1.07 -0.91
CA ALA A 427 -8.05 0.37 -2.15
C ALA A 427 -6.82 -0.26 -2.82
N GLU A 428 -7.01 -1.36 -3.55
CA GLU A 428 -5.97 -1.96 -4.42
C GLU A 428 -6.06 -1.47 -5.88
N LEU A 429 -7.04 -0.63 -6.21
CA LEU A 429 -7.39 -0.23 -7.58
C LEU A 429 -7.71 -1.42 -8.49
N SER A 430 -8.28 -2.48 -7.92
CA SER A 430 -8.76 -3.63 -8.69
C SER A 430 -9.93 -3.25 -9.59
N GLY A 431 -10.17 -4.03 -10.66
CA GLY A 431 -11.33 -3.82 -11.54
C GLY A 431 -12.66 -3.78 -10.76
N ALA A 432 -12.81 -4.65 -9.77
CA ALA A 432 -13.98 -4.69 -8.90
C ALA A 432 -14.16 -3.42 -8.06
N GLU A 433 -13.07 -2.88 -7.49
CA GLU A 433 -13.10 -1.65 -6.69
C GLU A 433 -13.39 -0.42 -7.54
N LEU A 434 -12.77 -0.30 -8.72
CA LEU A 434 -13.05 0.78 -9.66
C LEU A 434 -14.51 0.73 -10.13
N ALA A 435 -14.99 -0.45 -10.53
CA ALA A 435 -16.39 -0.64 -10.91
C ALA A 435 -17.35 -0.35 -9.74
N ARG A 436 -16.99 -0.72 -8.50
CA ARG A 436 -17.74 -0.36 -7.28
C ARG A 436 -17.82 1.15 -7.12
N ALA A 437 -16.70 1.87 -7.19
CA ALA A 437 -16.64 3.33 -7.04
C ALA A 437 -17.60 4.04 -8.02
N SER A 438 -17.59 3.64 -9.28
CA SER A 438 -18.48 4.20 -10.31
C SER A 438 -19.96 3.83 -10.08
N ARG A 439 -20.26 2.54 -9.81
CA ARG A 439 -21.65 2.08 -9.65
C ARG A 439 -22.32 2.67 -8.40
N ARG A 440 -21.57 2.81 -7.30
CA ARG A 440 -22.10 3.27 -5.99
C ARG A 440 -22.18 4.78 -5.84
N PHE A 441 -21.44 5.55 -6.62
CA PHE A 441 -21.46 7.02 -6.50
C PHE A 441 -22.89 7.57 -6.58
N ALA A 442 -23.34 8.21 -5.50
CA ALA A 442 -24.74 8.58 -5.30
C ALA A 442 -25.13 9.83 -6.10
N GLU A 443 -24.21 10.79 -6.22
CA GLU A 443 -24.41 12.04 -6.96
C GLU A 443 -24.21 11.88 -8.49
N LYS A 444 -24.22 10.63 -8.99
CA LYS A 444 -24.18 10.34 -10.42
C LYS A 444 -25.31 11.07 -11.16
N GLY A 445 -24.96 11.73 -12.26
CA GLY A 445 -25.85 12.61 -13.03
C GLY A 445 -25.73 14.08 -12.68
N ARG A 446 -25.18 14.44 -11.50
CA ARG A 446 -24.75 15.81 -11.17
C ARG A 446 -23.23 15.96 -11.19
N ALA A 447 -22.53 14.90 -10.80
CA ALA A 447 -21.09 14.77 -10.92
C ALA A 447 -20.74 13.39 -11.50
N ASN A 448 -19.52 13.27 -12.01
CA ASN A 448 -18.96 12.02 -12.54
C ASN A 448 -17.54 11.80 -12.02
N THR A 449 -17.24 12.25 -10.80
CA THR A 449 -15.91 12.11 -10.22
C THR A 449 -15.95 11.79 -8.73
N SER A 450 -14.95 11.04 -8.25
CA SER A 450 -14.75 10.74 -6.84
C SER A 450 -13.27 10.50 -6.53
N LEU A 451 -12.88 10.70 -5.28
CA LEU A 451 -11.54 10.37 -4.80
C LEU A 451 -11.45 8.88 -4.42
N VAL A 452 -10.28 8.26 -4.59
CA VAL A 452 -9.99 6.89 -4.14
C VAL A 452 -8.62 6.86 -3.46
N PRO A 453 -8.56 6.79 -2.12
CA PRO A 453 -7.33 6.51 -1.42
C PRO A 453 -6.94 5.04 -1.65
N PHE A 454 -5.71 4.79 -2.08
CA PHE A 454 -5.24 3.45 -2.41
C PHE A 454 -3.92 3.12 -1.71
N GLY A 455 -3.73 1.85 -1.38
CA GLY A 455 -2.58 1.36 -0.61
C GLY A 455 -2.99 0.55 0.62
N TRP A 456 -2.12 -0.35 1.05
CA TRP A 456 -2.35 -1.09 2.30
C TRP A 456 -2.42 -0.12 3.47
N SER A 457 -3.37 -0.36 4.36
CA SER A 457 -3.82 0.58 5.39
C SER A 457 -3.95 -0.11 6.76
N ASP A 458 -4.43 0.63 7.75
CA ASP A 458 -4.61 0.28 9.17
C ASP A 458 -3.29 0.14 9.93
N GLY A 459 -2.31 -0.57 9.38
CA GLY A 459 -0.98 -0.74 9.96
C GLY A 459 0.16 -0.16 9.13
N GLY A 460 -0.16 0.72 8.17
CA GLY A 460 0.78 1.24 7.18
C GLY A 460 0.96 0.33 5.97
N GLY A 461 2.18 0.32 5.43
CA GLY A 461 2.57 -0.33 4.18
C GLY A 461 2.37 0.55 2.93
N GLY A 462 1.15 1.01 2.71
CA GLY A 462 0.82 1.94 1.62
C GLY A 462 0.80 1.31 0.23
N PRO A 463 0.90 2.13 -0.83
CA PRO A 463 0.84 1.68 -2.22
C PRO A 463 1.94 0.70 -2.61
N THR A 464 1.67 -0.14 -3.61
CA THR A 464 2.67 -1.00 -4.28
C THR A 464 2.85 -0.63 -5.75
N ARG A 465 3.94 -1.08 -6.37
CA ARG A 465 4.20 -0.87 -7.81
C ARG A 465 3.12 -1.51 -8.69
N GLU A 466 2.50 -2.61 -8.23
CA GLU A 466 1.38 -3.26 -8.91
C GLU A 466 0.12 -2.38 -8.89
N MET A 467 -0.12 -1.61 -7.82
CA MET A 467 -1.24 -0.66 -7.77
C MET A 467 -1.02 0.52 -8.72
N LEU A 468 0.20 1.06 -8.79
CA LEU A 468 0.56 2.09 -9.78
C LEU A 468 0.39 1.56 -11.21
N ALA A 469 0.81 0.32 -11.47
CA ALA A 469 0.63 -0.33 -12.76
C ALA A 469 -0.84 -0.52 -13.14
N ALA A 470 -1.71 -0.81 -12.15
CA ALA A 470 -3.15 -0.88 -12.35
C ALA A 470 -3.74 0.49 -12.67
N ALA A 471 -3.34 1.54 -11.95
CA ALA A 471 -3.75 2.92 -12.22
C ALA A 471 -3.38 3.34 -13.66
N ALA A 472 -2.13 3.12 -14.07
CA ALA A 472 -1.65 3.46 -15.41
C ALA A 472 -2.46 2.77 -16.52
N ARG A 473 -2.80 1.49 -16.34
CA ARG A 473 -3.60 0.71 -17.33
C ARG A 473 -5.08 1.05 -17.32
N THR A 474 -5.57 1.72 -16.27
CA THR A 474 -6.97 2.12 -16.13
C THR A 474 -7.17 3.62 -16.28
N ALA A 475 -6.11 4.36 -16.64
CA ALA A 475 -6.17 5.80 -16.90
C ALA A 475 -7.22 6.15 -17.97
N ASP A 476 -7.34 5.32 -19.01
CA ASP A 476 -8.34 5.53 -20.08
C ASP A 476 -8.83 4.20 -20.71
N LEU A 477 -9.19 3.20 -19.91
CA LEU A 477 -9.56 1.87 -20.40
C LEU A 477 -11.07 1.68 -20.64
N GLU A 478 -11.46 1.29 -21.85
CA GLU A 478 -12.86 0.99 -22.21
C GLU A 478 -13.47 -0.08 -21.30
N GLY A 479 -14.57 0.28 -20.62
CA GLY A 479 -15.28 -0.55 -19.65
C GLY A 479 -14.90 -0.29 -18.19
N SER A 480 -13.83 0.48 -17.94
CA SER A 480 -13.40 0.93 -16.62
C SER A 480 -13.73 2.41 -16.41
N PRO A 481 -13.86 2.89 -15.15
CA PRO A 481 -13.63 4.30 -14.84
C PRO A 481 -12.24 4.77 -15.30
N LYS A 482 -12.11 6.06 -15.58
CA LYS A 482 -10.81 6.73 -15.83
C LYS A 482 -10.15 7.03 -14.49
N VAL A 483 -8.89 6.64 -14.31
CA VAL A 483 -8.11 6.86 -13.08
C VAL A 483 -7.12 8.00 -13.24
#